data_AF-A0A7T7XLQ2-F1
#
_entry.id   AF-A0A7T7XLQ2-F1
#
_cell.length_a   1.000
_cell.length_b   1.000
_cell.length_c   1.000
_cell.angle_alpha   90.00
_cell.angle_beta   90.00
_cell.angle_gamma   90.00
#
_symmetry.space_group_name_H-M   'P 1'
#
loop_
_entity.id
_entity.type
_entity.pdbx_description
1 polymer ?
#
loop_
_entity_poly.entity_id
_entity_poly.type
_entity_poly.pdbx_seq_one_letter_code
_entity_poly.pdbx_strand_id
1 'polypeptide(L)'
;MKSCKKYTADLLGCQSKLFYLFITIIFLKENIRRNWDNAGYFIHSIQFLVDILDMIIHNQPMENFALNQKTSIYFGKGEEKLAGPKIKAYADSCLVVHDGGDYLKDLLAAVRTSLTDAGVRFFELSGITANPLVSKANEGIEICRRENLGFVLAVGGGSVMDTAKYIASAINFDGDLLGIPFSAVLNHRILPHAAIVTLSGTSSEVSKAIMIIDDRKEPAIKVMLKNPVFCFDFSIVNPELTYSLPPKQLAAGAMDSISHALEVYFGQTEEEPLLEGYTEGVIRTIIAYAPLALKEPRNYKFRSVLSIAAMMAYSDNLANGGVKQDWGCHNIEKPVTTAFHGTHGVVLGILTPSYIRHVYKKNPRPFVNFAERCFGVDGSGKSEKEIVFEGAARLEAWLAVMGLPTHLREIGITADMLRECAKEGAPAGMVYRIPENEIMEIYGMAE
;
A
#
# COMPACT_ATOMS: atom_id res chain seq x y z
N MET A 1 54.30 -5.13 13.37
CA MET A 1 53.63 -3.81 13.44
C MET A 1 53.60 -3.16 12.05
N LYS A 2 52.67 -3.55 11.17
CA LYS A 2 52.19 -2.80 9.98
C LYS A 2 51.19 -3.70 9.22
N SER A 3 49.97 -3.77 9.75
CA SER A 3 48.73 -4.14 9.02
C SER A 3 47.51 -4.14 9.97
N CYS A 4 47.73 -4.12 11.28
CA CYS A 4 46.70 -4.21 12.32
C CYS A 4 45.84 -2.93 12.55
N LYS A 5 45.65 -2.06 11.55
CA LYS A 5 44.89 -0.80 11.71
C LYS A 5 43.72 -0.61 10.73
N LYS A 6 43.41 -1.58 9.88
CA LYS A 6 42.32 -1.45 8.90
C LYS A 6 41.10 -2.36 9.12
N TYR A 7 41.09 -3.16 10.17
CA TYR A 7 39.97 -4.07 10.49
C TYR A 7 39.23 -3.74 11.79
N THR A 8 39.60 -2.66 12.48
CA THR A 8 39.01 -2.30 13.78
C THR A 8 37.69 -1.54 13.71
N ALA A 9 37.20 -1.20 12.51
CA ALA A 9 35.91 -0.49 12.36
C ALA A 9 34.69 -1.41 12.17
N ASP A 10 34.87 -2.62 11.61
CA ASP A 10 33.78 -3.60 11.42
C ASP A 10 33.55 -4.51 12.64
N LEU A 11 34.39 -4.39 13.66
CA LEU A 11 34.38 -5.28 14.82
C LEU A 11 33.40 -4.88 15.94
N LEU A 12 32.88 -3.65 15.93
CA LEU A 12 32.02 -3.17 17.03
C LEU A 12 30.60 -3.77 17.01
N GLY A 13 30.06 -4.15 15.85
CA GLY A 13 28.82 -4.93 15.76
C GLY A 13 29.02 -6.45 15.83
N CYS A 14 30.22 -6.92 15.47
CA CYS A 14 30.56 -8.35 15.42
C CYS A 14 30.95 -8.90 16.81
N GLN A 15 31.46 -8.05 17.70
CA GLN A 15 31.88 -8.48 19.04
C GLN A 15 30.74 -8.92 19.96
N SER A 16 29.55 -8.35 19.86
CA SER A 16 28.41 -8.82 20.68
C SER A 16 27.93 -10.21 20.22
N LYS A 17 27.79 -10.44 18.91
CA LYS A 17 27.35 -11.73 18.35
C LYS A 17 28.37 -12.84 18.57
N LEU A 18 29.66 -12.56 18.38
CA LEU A 18 30.74 -13.50 18.71
C LEU A 18 30.82 -13.78 20.22
N PHE A 19 30.55 -12.78 21.07
CA PHE A 19 30.51 -12.95 22.53
C PHE A 19 29.35 -13.82 22.99
N TYR A 20 28.13 -13.62 22.45
CA TYR A 20 26.98 -14.50 22.72
C TYR A 20 27.23 -15.93 22.21
N LEU A 21 27.75 -16.08 20.99
CA LEU A 21 28.12 -17.39 20.46
C LEU A 21 29.18 -18.08 21.33
N PHE A 22 30.18 -17.32 21.81
CA PHE A 22 31.24 -17.83 22.68
C PHE A 22 30.71 -18.24 24.07
N ILE A 23 29.84 -17.44 24.69
CA ILE A 23 29.18 -17.79 25.97
C ILE A 23 28.31 -19.04 25.80
N THR A 24 27.51 -19.11 24.72
CA THR A 24 26.64 -20.25 24.43
C THR A 24 27.47 -21.53 24.22
N ILE A 25 28.57 -21.44 23.47
CA ILE A 25 29.51 -22.56 23.27
C ILE A 25 30.14 -23.00 24.61
N ILE A 26 30.53 -22.07 25.48
CA ILE A 26 31.08 -22.39 26.81
C ILE A 26 30.03 -23.09 27.67
N PHE A 27 28.80 -22.57 27.72
CA PHE A 27 27.70 -23.13 28.50
C PHE A 27 27.32 -24.55 28.03
N LEU A 28 27.31 -24.76 26.71
CA LEU A 28 27.06 -26.08 26.12
C LEU A 28 28.20 -27.05 26.37
N LYS A 29 29.45 -26.60 26.28
CA LYS A 29 30.63 -27.43 26.60
C LYS A 29 30.62 -27.89 28.06
N GLU A 30 30.23 -27.03 28.98
CA GLU A 30 30.06 -27.38 30.41
C GLU A 30 28.89 -28.35 30.63
N ASN A 31 27.74 -28.14 30.00
CA ASN A 31 26.54 -28.96 30.21
C ASN A 31 26.61 -30.34 29.51
N ILE A 32 27.15 -30.41 28.30
CA ILE A 32 27.36 -31.66 27.57
C ILE A 32 28.35 -32.55 28.35
N ARG A 33 29.40 -31.95 28.95
CA ARG A 33 30.37 -32.67 29.78
C ARG A 33 29.76 -33.25 31.06
N ARG A 34 28.70 -32.65 31.60
CA ARG A 34 28.02 -33.13 32.83
C ARG A 34 26.96 -34.19 32.56
N ASN A 35 26.38 -34.23 31.36
CA ASN A 35 25.22 -35.07 31.04
C ASN A 35 25.47 -36.02 29.85
N TRP A 36 26.72 -36.42 29.63
CA TRP A 36 27.17 -37.15 28.44
C TRP A 36 26.45 -38.49 28.19
N ASP A 37 25.99 -39.15 29.25
CA ASP A 37 25.32 -40.47 29.16
C ASP A 37 23.84 -40.38 28.78
N ASN A 38 23.28 -39.17 28.61
CA ASN A 38 21.86 -38.96 28.31
C ASN A 38 21.66 -38.49 26.86
N ALA A 39 21.52 -39.45 25.94
CA ALA A 39 21.44 -39.22 24.49
C ALA A 39 20.33 -38.23 24.05
N GLY A 40 19.21 -38.16 24.79
CA GLY A 40 18.13 -37.21 24.51
C GLY A 40 18.53 -35.74 24.74
N TYR A 41 19.38 -35.47 25.74
CA TYR A 41 19.89 -34.13 26.03
C TYR A 41 20.88 -33.63 24.97
N PHE A 42 21.68 -34.54 24.41
CA PHE A 42 22.66 -34.20 23.37
C PHE A 42 21.98 -33.74 22.08
N ILE A 43 20.90 -34.40 21.67
CA ILE A 43 20.12 -34.04 20.48
C ILE A 43 19.42 -32.67 20.66
N HIS A 44 18.79 -32.43 21.82
CA HIS A 44 18.19 -31.13 22.12
C HIS A 44 19.21 -29.99 22.16
N SER A 45 20.42 -30.25 22.67
CA SER A 45 21.51 -29.26 22.74
C SER A 45 22.05 -28.89 21.36
N ILE A 46 22.08 -29.85 20.41
CA ILE A 46 22.48 -29.60 19.02
C ILE A 46 21.39 -28.84 18.27
N GLN A 47 20.11 -29.23 18.44
CA GLN A 47 19.00 -28.50 17.80
C GLN A 47 18.96 -27.04 18.25
N PHE A 48 19.12 -26.79 19.55
CA PHE A 48 19.20 -25.43 20.10
C PHE A 48 20.37 -24.61 19.52
N LEU A 49 21.51 -25.25 19.24
CA LEU A 49 22.65 -24.63 18.56
C LEU A 49 22.34 -24.29 17.10
N VAL A 50 21.66 -25.19 16.39
CA VAL A 50 21.20 -24.96 15.02
C VAL A 50 20.21 -23.80 14.99
N ASP A 51 19.26 -23.76 15.92
CA ASP A 51 18.27 -22.68 16.02
C ASP A 51 18.92 -21.31 16.30
N ILE A 52 19.94 -21.27 17.18
CA ILE A 52 20.71 -20.04 17.45
C ILE A 52 21.56 -19.63 16.24
N LEU A 53 22.19 -20.59 15.55
CA LEU A 53 22.97 -20.30 14.35
C LEU A 53 22.08 -19.81 13.22
N ASP A 54 20.93 -20.44 13.01
CA ASP A 54 19.91 -19.99 12.05
C ASP A 54 19.39 -18.60 12.43
N MET A 55 19.13 -18.32 13.70
CA MET A 55 18.79 -16.97 14.17
C MET A 55 19.91 -15.97 13.90
N ILE A 56 21.18 -16.32 14.08
CA ILE A 56 22.32 -15.42 13.83
C ILE A 56 22.53 -15.19 12.32
N ILE A 57 22.30 -16.21 11.50
CA ILE A 57 22.54 -16.21 10.05
C ILE A 57 21.36 -15.58 9.28
N HIS A 58 20.12 -15.77 9.75
CA HIS A 58 18.90 -15.35 9.04
C HIS A 58 18.20 -14.11 9.63
N ASN A 59 18.69 -13.55 10.75
CA ASN A 59 18.15 -12.31 11.32
C ASN A 59 18.74 -11.05 10.65
N GLN A 60 18.36 -10.84 9.39
CA GLN A 60 18.56 -9.58 8.67
C GLN A 60 17.19 -8.87 8.63
N PRO A 61 16.99 -7.76 9.38
CA PRO A 61 15.71 -7.02 9.32
C PRO A 61 15.48 -6.35 7.96
N MET A 62 16.53 -6.24 7.15
CA MET A 62 16.54 -5.56 5.87
C MET A 62 17.01 -6.49 4.75
N GLU A 63 16.15 -6.73 3.77
CA GLU A 63 16.52 -7.38 2.52
C GLU A 63 17.26 -6.40 1.60
N ASN A 64 18.06 -6.93 0.66
CA ASN A 64 18.66 -6.10 -0.38
C ASN A 64 17.57 -5.44 -1.22
N PHE A 65 17.60 -4.12 -1.34
CA PHE A 65 16.65 -3.38 -2.17
C PHE A 65 17.32 -2.29 -2.99
N ALA A 66 16.71 -1.96 -4.12
CA ALA A 66 17.02 -0.78 -4.90
C ALA A 66 15.81 0.14 -4.88
N LEU A 67 16.01 1.38 -4.47
CA LEU A 67 14.98 2.39 -4.44
C LEU A 67 15.26 3.44 -5.51
N ASN A 68 14.27 3.67 -6.37
CA ASN A 68 14.28 4.78 -7.30
C ASN A 68 12.91 5.44 -7.29
N GLN A 69 12.80 6.57 -6.60
CA GLN A 69 11.60 7.38 -6.63
C GLN A 69 11.63 8.25 -7.90
N LYS A 70 11.19 7.66 -9.01
CA LYS A 70 11.16 8.31 -10.33
C LYS A 70 10.26 9.56 -10.34
N THR A 71 9.11 9.48 -9.67
CA THR A 71 8.09 10.52 -9.75
C THR A 71 8.51 11.81 -9.06
N SER A 72 8.54 12.92 -9.81
CA SER A 72 8.66 14.26 -9.23
C SER A 72 7.33 14.71 -8.61
N ILE A 73 7.34 15.23 -7.38
CA ILE A 73 6.12 15.68 -6.69
C ILE A 73 6.08 17.21 -6.65
N TYR A 74 5.02 17.80 -7.19
CA TYR A 74 4.71 19.23 -7.12
C TYR A 74 3.56 19.45 -6.15
N PHE A 75 3.89 19.82 -4.92
CA PHE A 75 2.93 19.89 -3.82
C PHE A 75 2.65 21.33 -3.42
N GLY A 76 1.37 21.73 -3.44
CA GLY A 76 0.97 23.06 -3.00
C GLY A 76 -0.22 23.64 -3.74
N LYS A 77 -0.67 24.81 -3.28
CA LYS A 77 -1.79 25.55 -3.87
C LYS A 77 -1.43 26.06 -5.27
N GLY A 78 -2.31 25.83 -6.24
CA GLY A 78 -2.17 26.37 -7.58
C GLY A 78 -1.16 25.64 -8.47
N GLU A 79 -0.54 24.56 -8.00
CA GLU A 79 0.44 23.76 -8.75
C GLU A 79 -0.18 23.15 -10.02
N GLU A 80 -1.50 22.93 -10.07
CA GLU A 80 -2.21 22.44 -11.26
C GLU A 80 -2.04 23.36 -12.48
N LYS A 81 -1.76 24.65 -12.26
CA LYS A 81 -1.50 25.62 -13.33
C LYS A 81 -0.18 25.35 -14.06
N LEU A 82 0.72 24.55 -13.48
CA LEU A 82 1.97 24.15 -14.10
C LEU A 82 1.82 22.96 -15.06
N ALA A 83 0.62 22.37 -15.20
CA ALA A 83 0.40 21.19 -16.03
C ALA A 83 0.88 21.39 -17.48
N GLY A 84 0.44 22.46 -18.15
CA GLY A 84 0.82 22.77 -19.53
C GLY A 84 2.33 22.95 -19.73
N PRO A 85 2.98 23.89 -19.02
CA PRO A 85 4.43 24.09 -19.13
C PRO A 85 5.26 22.84 -18.84
N LYS A 86 4.84 22.00 -17.87
CA LYS A 86 5.53 20.74 -17.58
C LYS A 86 5.33 19.72 -18.68
N ILE A 87 4.11 19.52 -19.16
CA ILE A 87 3.82 18.58 -20.25
C ILE A 87 4.55 18.98 -21.54
N LYS A 88 4.64 20.28 -21.83
CA LYS A 88 5.36 20.81 -23.00
C LYS A 88 6.84 20.41 -23.05
N ALA A 89 7.47 20.18 -21.89
CA ALA A 89 8.84 19.68 -21.82
C ALA A 89 8.99 18.22 -22.28
N TYR A 90 7.89 17.45 -22.33
CA TYR A 90 7.87 16.06 -22.75
C TYR A 90 7.24 15.86 -24.14
N ALA A 91 6.16 16.58 -24.45
CA ALA A 91 5.42 16.41 -25.70
C ALA A 91 4.59 17.65 -26.10
N ASP A 92 4.26 17.72 -27.38
CA ASP A 92 3.36 18.74 -27.95
C ASP A 92 1.87 18.37 -27.88
N SER A 93 1.55 17.15 -27.45
CA SER A 93 0.19 16.63 -27.41
C SER A 93 -0.09 15.73 -26.20
N CYS A 94 -1.32 15.78 -25.68
CA CYS A 94 -1.71 15.10 -24.45
C CYS A 94 -3.12 14.49 -24.51
N LEU A 95 -3.30 13.28 -23.95
CA LEU A 95 -4.61 12.77 -23.55
C LEU A 95 -4.88 13.12 -22.09
N VAL A 96 -5.96 13.86 -21.81
CA VAL A 96 -6.44 14.12 -20.45
C VAL A 96 -7.47 13.07 -20.07
N VAL A 97 -7.19 12.27 -19.05
CA VAL A 97 -8.04 11.18 -18.56
C VAL A 97 -8.72 11.64 -17.27
N HIS A 98 -10.04 11.51 -17.17
CA HIS A 98 -10.81 11.92 -15.99
C HIS A 98 -12.13 11.16 -15.83
N ASP A 99 -12.74 11.23 -14.64
CA ASP A 99 -14.04 10.58 -14.36
C ASP A 99 -15.23 11.38 -14.89
N GLY A 100 -15.06 12.68 -15.15
CA GLY A 100 -16.12 13.55 -15.66
C GLY A 100 -17.11 14.03 -14.61
N GLY A 101 -16.81 13.84 -13.32
CA GLY A 101 -17.63 14.34 -12.23
C GLY A 101 -17.66 15.87 -12.20
N ASP A 102 -18.82 16.43 -11.82
CA ASP A 102 -19.04 17.88 -11.78
C ASP A 102 -18.01 18.63 -10.91
N TYR A 103 -17.48 17.96 -9.89
CA TYR A 103 -16.44 18.49 -9.00
C TYR A 103 -15.13 18.85 -9.72
N LEU A 104 -14.91 18.32 -10.93
CA LEU A 104 -13.74 18.60 -11.75
C LEU A 104 -13.91 19.81 -12.67
N LYS A 105 -15.11 20.39 -12.79
CA LYS A 105 -15.41 21.41 -13.82
C LYS A 105 -14.38 22.57 -13.83
N ASP A 106 -14.13 23.16 -12.66
CA ASP A 106 -13.21 24.29 -12.54
C ASP A 106 -11.75 23.85 -12.71
N LEU A 107 -11.40 22.66 -12.22
CA LEU A 107 -10.07 22.08 -12.38
C LEU A 107 -9.76 21.79 -13.85
N LEU A 108 -10.67 21.13 -14.57
CA LEU A 108 -10.52 20.86 -16.00
C LEU A 108 -10.45 22.15 -16.80
N ALA A 109 -11.23 23.18 -16.45
CA ALA A 109 -11.10 24.49 -17.09
C ALA A 109 -9.69 25.10 -16.89
N ALA A 110 -9.13 25.01 -15.68
CA ALA A 110 -7.78 25.46 -15.39
C ALA A 110 -6.71 24.64 -16.14
N VAL A 111 -6.87 23.31 -16.21
CA VAL A 111 -5.96 22.40 -16.93
C VAL A 111 -5.99 22.68 -18.43
N ARG A 112 -7.19 22.80 -19.03
CA ARG A 112 -7.36 23.16 -20.45
C ARG A 112 -6.68 24.48 -20.76
N THR A 113 -6.89 25.50 -19.94
CA THR A 113 -6.25 26.82 -20.09
C THR A 113 -4.72 26.69 -20.03
N SER A 114 -4.19 26.00 -19.02
CA SER A 114 -2.75 25.78 -18.87
C SER A 114 -2.14 25.07 -20.09
N LEU A 115 -2.81 24.04 -20.62
CA LEU A 115 -2.38 23.31 -21.83
C LEU A 115 -2.42 24.21 -23.07
N THR A 116 -3.49 24.97 -23.27
CA THR A 116 -3.63 25.91 -24.39
C THR A 116 -2.55 27.00 -24.36
N ASP A 117 -2.32 27.62 -23.21
CA ASP A 117 -1.31 28.68 -23.05
C ASP A 117 0.11 28.17 -23.32
N ALA A 118 0.39 26.90 -22.99
CA ALA A 118 1.66 26.24 -23.29
C ALA A 118 1.78 25.73 -24.74
N GLY A 119 0.73 25.86 -25.56
CA GLY A 119 0.70 25.34 -26.92
C GLY A 119 0.76 23.81 -26.98
N VAL A 120 0.07 23.12 -26.05
CA VAL A 120 -0.09 21.67 -26.03
C VAL A 120 -1.48 21.31 -26.58
N ARG A 121 -1.53 20.56 -27.68
CA ARG A 121 -2.79 20.05 -28.24
C ARG A 121 -3.32 18.93 -27.34
N PHE A 122 -4.60 18.92 -26.99
CA PHE A 122 -5.13 17.89 -26.11
C PHE A 122 -6.47 17.30 -26.57
N PHE A 123 -6.70 16.06 -26.15
CA PHE A 123 -7.96 15.33 -26.26
C PHE A 123 -8.35 14.82 -24.88
N GLU A 124 -9.60 14.41 -24.70
CA GLU A 124 -10.11 13.98 -23.41
C GLU A 124 -10.70 12.57 -23.49
N LEU A 125 -10.43 11.78 -22.47
CA LEU A 125 -11.13 10.54 -22.16
C LEU A 125 -11.85 10.73 -20.82
N SER A 126 -13.18 10.82 -20.89
CA SER A 126 -14.06 10.97 -19.73
C SER A 126 -14.73 9.64 -19.36
N GLY A 127 -15.38 9.60 -18.20
CA GLY A 127 -16.22 8.48 -17.76
C GLY A 127 -15.44 7.32 -17.16
N ILE A 128 -14.26 7.58 -16.60
CA ILE A 128 -13.57 6.57 -15.79
C ILE A 128 -14.39 6.32 -14.51
N THR A 129 -14.73 5.06 -14.26
CA THR A 129 -15.48 4.65 -13.09
C THR A 129 -14.56 4.22 -11.95
N ALA A 130 -15.12 4.10 -10.74
CA ALA A 130 -14.48 3.33 -9.68
C ALA A 130 -14.23 1.89 -10.19
N ASN A 131 -13.08 1.32 -9.80
CA ASN A 131 -12.55 0.07 -10.35
C ASN A 131 -12.40 0.14 -11.89
N PRO A 132 -11.29 0.72 -12.38
CA PRO A 132 -11.16 1.06 -13.80
C PRO A 132 -11.15 -0.20 -14.68
N LEU A 133 -11.74 -0.09 -15.87
CA LEU A 133 -11.92 -1.20 -16.81
C LEU A 133 -10.86 -1.20 -17.91
N VAL A 134 -10.45 -2.39 -18.36
CA VAL A 134 -9.54 -2.55 -19.50
C VAL A 134 -10.17 -2.04 -20.78
N SER A 135 -11.47 -2.32 -21.02
CA SER A 135 -12.20 -1.80 -22.18
C SER A 135 -12.10 -0.27 -22.29
N LYS A 136 -12.28 0.44 -21.18
CA LYS A 136 -12.22 1.90 -21.13
C LYS A 136 -10.81 2.43 -21.36
N ALA A 137 -9.80 1.74 -20.84
CA ALA A 137 -8.41 2.09 -21.12
C ALA A 137 -8.08 1.89 -22.61
N ASN A 138 -8.63 0.87 -23.27
CA ASN A 138 -8.44 0.64 -24.71
C ASN A 138 -9.00 1.79 -25.57
N GLU A 139 -10.12 2.39 -25.21
CA GLU A 139 -10.61 3.61 -25.88
C GLU A 139 -9.56 4.74 -25.85
N GLY A 140 -8.90 4.92 -24.70
CA GLY A 140 -7.82 5.90 -24.55
C GLY A 140 -6.61 5.60 -25.43
N ILE A 141 -6.24 4.32 -25.53
CA ILE A 141 -5.16 3.86 -26.42
C ILE A 141 -5.49 4.17 -27.89
N GLU A 142 -6.74 3.92 -28.31
CA GLU A 142 -7.20 4.22 -29.67
C GLU A 142 -7.16 5.73 -29.97
N ILE A 143 -7.58 6.58 -29.03
CA ILE A 143 -7.48 8.03 -29.17
C ILE A 143 -6.01 8.45 -29.31
N CYS A 144 -5.13 7.95 -28.44
CA CYS A 144 -3.70 8.27 -28.50
C CYS A 144 -3.07 7.85 -29.84
N ARG A 145 -3.41 6.67 -30.37
CA ARG A 145 -2.90 6.18 -31.65
C ARG A 145 -3.44 6.99 -32.83
N ARG A 146 -4.76 7.22 -32.88
CA ARG A 146 -5.42 7.95 -33.97
C ARG A 146 -4.94 9.39 -34.06
N GLU A 147 -4.82 10.07 -32.92
CA GLU A 147 -4.49 11.49 -32.85
C GLU A 147 -2.98 11.75 -32.68
N ASN A 148 -2.16 10.68 -32.64
CA ASN A 148 -0.72 10.71 -32.40
C ASN A 148 -0.36 11.53 -31.15
N LEU A 149 -0.89 11.13 -29.99
CA LEU A 149 -0.68 11.80 -28.71
C LEU A 149 0.62 11.34 -28.05
N GLY A 150 1.39 12.29 -27.54
CA GLY A 150 2.72 12.05 -26.96
C GLY A 150 2.76 12.00 -25.44
N PHE A 151 1.65 12.23 -24.74
CA PHE A 151 1.59 12.30 -23.28
C PHE A 151 0.22 11.87 -22.75
N VAL A 152 0.17 11.34 -21.52
CA VAL A 152 -1.09 11.03 -20.81
C VAL A 152 -1.14 11.76 -19.45
N LEU A 153 -2.19 12.56 -19.22
CA LEU A 153 -2.42 13.27 -17.96
C LEU A 153 -3.65 12.70 -17.26
N ALA A 154 -3.49 12.11 -16.08
CA ALA A 154 -4.59 11.78 -15.18
C ALA A 154 -5.05 13.02 -14.41
N VAL A 155 -6.36 13.29 -14.36
CA VAL A 155 -6.97 14.31 -13.50
C VAL A 155 -8.07 13.65 -12.69
N GLY A 156 -7.76 13.21 -11.47
CA GLY A 156 -8.68 12.42 -10.67
C GLY A 156 -8.06 11.67 -9.49
N GLY A 157 -8.79 10.69 -8.99
CA GLY A 157 -8.34 9.75 -7.96
C GLY A 157 -7.64 8.51 -8.51
N GLY A 158 -7.47 7.49 -7.65
CA GLY A 158 -6.75 6.23 -7.96
C GLY A 158 -7.18 5.55 -9.26
N SER A 159 -8.49 5.42 -9.52
CA SER A 159 -8.98 4.75 -10.73
C SER A 159 -8.57 5.48 -12.02
N VAL A 160 -8.63 6.82 -12.03
CA VAL A 160 -8.18 7.64 -13.16
C VAL A 160 -6.67 7.50 -13.38
N MET A 161 -5.89 7.52 -12.30
CA MET A 161 -4.45 7.35 -12.35
C MET A 161 -4.05 5.97 -12.88
N ASP A 162 -4.70 4.91 -12.42
CA ASP A 162 -4.44 3.54 -12.88
C ASP A 162 -4.83 3.35 -14.35
N THR A 163 -5.94 3.94 -14.81
CA THR A 163 -6.29 3.97 -16.25
C THR A 163 -5.23 4.69 -17.07
N ALA A 164 -4.76 5.86 -16.64
CA ALA A 164 -3.75 6.63 -17.36
C ALA A 164 -2.41 5.88 -17.46
N LYS A 165 -1.97 5.24 -16.37
CA LYS A 165 -0.78 4.37 -16.36
C LYS A 165 -0.93 3.20 -17.32
N TYR A 166 -2.10 2.56 -17.35
CA TYR A 166 -2.38 1.47 -18.28
C TYR A 166 -2.30 1.95 -19.74
N ILE A 167 -2.96 3.06 -20.08
CA ILE A 167 -2.92 3.65 -21.44
C ILE A 167 -1.47 3.97 -21.86
N ALA A 168 -0.74 4.69 -21.01
CA ALA A 168 0.63 5.13 -21.30
C ALA A 168 1.57 3.94 -21.51
N SER A 169 1.33 2.85 -20.79
CA SER A 169 2.16 1.65 -20.83
C SER A 169 1.77 0.69 -21.96
N ALA A 170 0.48 0.54 -22.27
CA ALA A 170 -0.01 -0.45 -23.23
C ALA A 170 0.13 0.00 -24.69
N ILE A 171 0.18 1.31 -24.96
CA ILE A 171 0.07 1.86 -26.31
C ILE A 171 1.11 1.33 -27.31
N ASN A 172 2.34 1.08 -26.86
CA ASN A 172 3.44 0.52 -27.67
C ASN A 172 3.84 -0.90 -27.21
N PHE A 173 2.97 -1.56 -26.46
CA PHE A 173 3.23 -2.91 -25.99
C PHE A 173 2.68 -3.92 -26.99
N ASP A 174 3.56 -4.72 -27.59
CA ASP A 174 3.19 -5.81 -28.48
C ASP A 174 2.73 -7.02 -27.66
N GLY A 175 1.48 -6.97 -27.17
CA GLY A 175 0.87 -8.04 -26.39
C GLY A 175 -0.22 -7.54 -25.43
N ASP A 176 -0.65 -8.42 -24.52
CA ASP A 176 -1.56 -8.08 -23.44
C ASP A 176 -0.76 -7.81 -22.15
N LEU A 177 -0.79 -6.57 -21.65
CA LEU A 177 -0.15 -6.23 -20.38
C LEU A 177 -0.66 -7.07 -19.20
N LEU A 178 -1.89 -7.57 -19.26
CA LEU A 178 -2.45 -8.45 -18.22
C LEU A 178 -1.84 -9.85 -18.22
N GLY A 179 -1.15 -10.24 -19.29
CA GLY A 179 -0.48 -11.53 -19.42
C GLY A 179 0.97 -11.54 -18.95
N ILE A 180 1.53 -10.40 -18.51
CA ILE A 180 2.94 -10.34 -18.12
C ILE A 180 3.16 -11.01 -16.75
N PRO A 181 4.22 -11.81 -16.59
CA PRO A 181 4.60 -12.31 -15.27
C PRO A 181 4.89 -11.16 -14.30
N PHE A 182 4.51 -11.30 -13.02
CA PHE A 182 4.74 -10.27 -12.00
C PHE A 182 6.22 -9.91 -11.82
N SER A 183 7.13 -10.83 -12.12
CA SER A 183 8.59 -10.62 -12.09
C SER A 183 9.16 -9.96 -13.35
N ALA A 184 8.36 -9.77 -14.40
CA ALA A 184 8.83 -9.20 -15.65
C ALA A 184 9.14 -7.71 -15.47
N VAL A 185 10.29 -7.29 -16.01
CA VAL A 185 10.64 -5.86 -16.13
C VAL A 185 10.39 -5.45 -17.57
N LEU A 186 9.48 -4.49 -17.77
CA LEU A 186 9.15 -3.99 -19.11
C LEU A 186 10.27 -3.07 -19.58
N ASN A 187 10.68 -3.23 -20.84
CA ASN A 187 11.77 -2.46 -21.44
C ASN A 187 11.37 -1.85 -22.79
N HIS A 188 10.06 -1.69 -23.02
CA HIS A 188 9.56 -1.02 -24.22
C HIS A 188 9.30 0.47 -23.94
N ARG A 189 9.16 1.24 -25.01
CA ARG A 189 8.89 2.67 -24.91
C ARG A 189 7.45 2.91 -24.47
N ILE A 190 7.27 3.50 -23.30
CA ILE A 190 5.96 3.99 -22.84
C ILE A 190 5.79 5.48 -23.17
N LEU A 191 4.56 5.98 -23.15
CA LEU A 191 4.35 7.43 -23.17
C LEU A 191 4.71 8.05 -21.81
N PRO A 192 5.31 9.25 -21.80
CA PRO A 192 5.41 10.02 -20.58
C PRO A 192 4.00 10.33 -20.04
N HIS A 193 3.88 10.33 -18.73
CA HIS A 193 2.58 10.46 -18.07
C HIS A 193 2.69 11.13 -16.70
N ALA A 194 1.63 11.82 -16.30
CA ALA A 194 1.54 12.52 -15.03
C ALA A 194 0.15 12.46 -14.42
N ALA A 195 0.04 12.87 -13.15
CA ALA A 195 -1.22 12.97 -12.43
C ALA A 195 -1.45 14.35 -11.80
N ILE A 196 -2.71 14.79 -11.77
CA ILE A 196 -3.23 15.83 -10.89
C ILE A 196 -4.21 15.15 -9.94
N VAL A 197 -3.85 15.10 -8.66
CA VAL A 197 -4.53 14.27 -7.66
C VAL A 197 -5.70 15.02 -7.05
N THR A 198 -6.89 14.41 -7.10
CA THR A 198 -8.12 14.98 -6.49
C THR A 198 -8.63 14.18 -5.30
N LEU A 199 -8.06 12.99 -5.05
CA LEU A 199 -8.38 12.12 -3.93
C LEU A 199 -7.09 11.55 -3.35
N SER A 200 -6.88 11.77 -2.05
CA SER A 200 -5.76 11.18 -1.29
C SER A 200 -6.21 9.88 -0.63
N GLY A 201 -5.48 8.79 -0.85
CA GLY A 201 -5.79 7.49 -0.24
C GLY A 201 -4.93 6.34 -0.78
N THR A 202 -4.90 6.20 -2.11
CA THR A 202 -4.33 5.02 -2.79
C THR A 202 -2.83 5.08 -3.03
N SER A 203 -2.25 6.28 -2.94
CA SER A 203 -0.85 6.56 -3.31
C SER A 203 -0.46 6.21 -4.74
N SER A 204 -1.43 6.07 -5.64
CA SER A 204 -1.16 5.74 -7.05
C SER A 204 -0.30 6.82 -7.72
N GLU A 205 -0.38 8.06 -7.26
CA GLU A 205 0.44 9.18 -7.72
C GLU A 205 1.95 8.99 -7.53
N VAL A 206 2.38 8.06 -6.67
CA VAL A 206 3.79 7.78 -6.36
C VAL A 206 4.11 6.27 -6.39
N SER A 207 3.20 5.44 -6.88
CA SER A 207 3.38 3.98 -6.94
C SER A 207 3.66 3.48 -8.35
N LYS A 208 4.37 2.35 -8.43
CA LYS A 208 4.59 1.58 -9.66
C LYS A 208 3.50 0.53 -9.94
N ALA A 209 2.35 0.62 -9.27
CA ALA A 209 1.26 -0.34 -9.38
C ALA A 209 0.11 0.20 -10.26
N ILE A 210 -0.64 -0.72 -10.86
CA ILE A 210 -1.91 -0.48 -11.56
C ILE A 210 -2.91 -1.52 -11.03
N MET A 211 -4.09 -1.07 -10.59
CA MET A 211 -5.24 -1.91 -10.28
C MET A 211 -6.32 -1.71 -11.33
N ILE A 212 -6.63 -2.74 -12.14
CA ILE A 212 -7.59 -2.65 -13.24
C ILE A 212 -8.46 -3.93 -13.32
N ILE A 213 -9.70 -3.80 -13.75
CA ILE A 213 -10.62 -4.93 -13.98
C ILE A 213 -10.50 -5.39 -15.44
N ASP A 214 -10.20 -6.67 -15.63
CA ASP A 214 -10.28 -7.36 -16.91
C ASP A 214 -11.72 -7.74 -17.23
N ASP A 215 -12.47 -6.78 -17.77
CA ASP A 215 -13.88 -6.89 -18.16
C ASP A 215 -14.09 -7.56 -19.53
N ARG A 216 -13.02 -8.16 -20.08
CA ARG A 216 -13.07 -9.00 -21.28
C ARG A 216 -13.29 -10.48 -20.93
N LYS A 217 -13.28 -10.81 -19.64
CA LYS A 217 -13.50 -12.16 -19.09
C LYS A 217 -14.82 -12.22 -18.34
N GLU A 218 -15.36 -13.43 -18.25
CA GLU A 218 -16.55 -13.72 -17.45
C GLU A 218 -16.24 -14.87 -16.47
N PRO A 219 -16.22 -14.61 -15.15
CA PRO A 219 -16.45 -13.31 -14.50
C PRO A 219 -15.29 -12.32 -14.75
N ALA A 220 -15.57 -11.03 -14.61
CA ALA A 220 -14.54 -9.99 -14.64
C ALA A 220 -13.61 -10.12 -13.42
N ILE A 221 -12.31 -9.93 -13.62
CA ILE A 221 -11.30 -10.16 -12.57
C ILE A 221 -10.50 -8.89 -12.33
N LYS A 222 -10.31 -8.51 -11.06
CA LYS A 222 -9.43 -7.39 -10.68
C LYS A 222 -7.97 -7.83 -10.67
N VAL A 223 -7.17 -7.26 -11.55
CA VAL A 223 -5.76 -7.60 -11.74
C VAL A 223 -4.87 -6.49 -11.21
N MET A 224 -3.77 -6.88 -10.55
CA MET A 224 -2.68 -6.00 -10.17
C MET A 224 -1.51 -6.16 -11.13
N LEU A 225 -1.05 -5.05 -11.71
CA LEU A 225 0.23 -5.00 -12.41
C LEU A 225 1.20 -4.18 -11.57
N LYS A 226 2.48 -4.58 -11.56
CA LYS A 226 3.54 -3.85 -10.85
C LYS A 226 4.79 -3.81 -11.73
N ASN A 227 5.22 -2.62 -12.11
CA ASN A 227 6.41 -2.46 -12.92
C ASN A 227 7.02 -1.06 -12.74
N PRO A 228 8.36 -0.92 -12.60
CA PRO A 228 9.00 0.39 -12.46
C PRO A 228 8.61 1.42 -13.54
N VAL A 229 8.28 0.96 -14.75
CA VAL A 229 7.89 1.87 -15.84
C VAL A 229 6.53 2.55 -15.59
N PHE A 230 5.67 1.99 -14.72
CA PHE A 230 4.34 2.55 -14.42
C PHE A 230 4.39 3.77 -13.49
N CYS A 231 5.57 4.14 -12.96
CA CYS A 231 5.71 5.37 -12.21
C CYS A 231 5.51 6.59 -13.12
N PHE A 232 4.62 7.49 -12.69
CA PHE A 232 4.47 8.80 -13.29
C PHE A 232 5.81 9.54 -13.38
N ASP A 233 5.98 10.34 -14.43
CA ASP A 233 7.13 11.24 -14.53
C ASP A 233 7.01 12.39 -13.52
N PHE A 234 5.79 12.88 -13.30
CA PHE A 234 5.48 13.78 -12.20
C PHE A 234 4.03 13.69 -11.73
N SER A 235 3.80 14.14 -10.49
CA SER A 235 2.49 14.25 -9.88
C SER A 235 2.32 15.63 -9.28
N ILE A 236 1.15 16.22 -9.50
CA ILE A 236 0.73 17.50 -8.92
C ILE A 236 -0.29 17.22 -7.83
N VAL A 237 0.02 17.69 -6.62
CA VAL A 237 -0.80 17.47 -5.43
C VAL A 237 -1.13 18.83 -4.82
N ASN A 238 -2.31 19.34 -5.16
CA ASN A 238 -2.88 20.51 -4.51
C ASN A 238 -3.96 20.06 -3.52
N PRO A 239 -3.75 20.19 -2.20
CA PRO A 239 -4.72 19.77 -1.19
C PRO A 239 -6.10 20.44 -1.32
N GLU A 240 -6.21 21.61 -1.94
CA GLU A 240 -7.50 22.30 -2.17
C GLU A 240 -8.41 21.53 -3.15
N LEU A 241 -7.82 20.71 -4.03
CA LEU A 241 -8.58 19.87 -4.98
C LEU A 241 -9.34 18.74 -4.29
N THR A 242 -9.04 18.48 -3.00
CA THR A 242 -9.73 17.48 -2.19
C THR A 242 -10.93 18.05 -1.40
N TYR A 243 -11.15 19.38 -1.44
CA TYR A 243 -12.23 20.04 -0.70
C TYR A 243 -13.63 19.59 -1.10
N SER A 244 -13.80 19.16 -2.36
CA SER A 244 -15.08 18.70 -2.90
C SER A 244 -15.37 17.23 -2.61
N LEU A 245 -14.44 16.48 -1.99
CA LEU A 245 -14.65 15.07 -1.68
C LEU A 245 -15.86 14.87 -0.76
N PRO A 246 -16.79 13.97 -1.09
CA PRO A 246 -17.82 13.54 -0.17
C PRO A 246 -17.20 13.01 1.14
N PRO A 247 -17.82 13.23 2.31
CA PRO A 247 -17.32 12.75 3.60
C PRO A 247 -16.92 11.26 3.60
N LYS A 248 -17.76 10.40 3.00
CA LYS A 248 -17.50 8.96 2.89
C LYS A 248 -16.25 8.64 2.06
N GLN A 249 -15.94 9.42 1.02
CA GLN A 249 -14.73 9.22 0.21
C GLN A 249 -13.47 9.69 0.93
N LEU A 250 -13.55 10.77 1.70
CA LEU A 250 -12.46 11.18 2.60
C LEU A 250 -12.17 10.07 3.62
N ALA A 251 -13.22 9.57 4.28
CA ALA A 251 -13.10 8.51 5.26
C ALA A 251 -12.54 7.21 4.66
N ALA A 252 -13.04 6.80 3.50
CA ALA A 252 -12.54 5.62 2.80
C ALA A 252 -11.07 5.78 2.38
N GLY A 253 -10.68 6.94 1.85
CA GLY A 253 -9.27 7.21 1.50
C GLY A 253 -8.35 7.22 2.71
N ALA A 254 -8.80 7.76 3.85
CA ALA A 254 -8.05 7.71 5.10
C ALA A 254 -7.87 6.28 5.61
N MET A 255 -8.92 5.46 5.56
CA MET A 255 -8.82 4.05 5.94
C MET A 255 -7.93 3.26 5.00
N ASP A 256 -8.03 3.47 3.69
CA ASP A 256 -7.16 2.86 2.68
C ASP A 256 -5.68 3.18 2.95
N SER A 257 -5.35 4.43 3.25
CA SER A 257 -4.00 4.81 3.68
C SER A 257 -3.56 4.13 4.98
N ILE A 258 -4.43 3.99 5.98
CA ILE A 258 -4.09 3.22 7.19
C ILE A 258 -3.83 1.76 6.84
N SER A 259 -4.71 1.11 6.07
CA SER A 259 -4.54 -0.28 5.65
C SER A 259 -3.23 -0.49 4.89
N HIS A 260 -2.89 0.41 3.97
CA HIS A 260 -1.61 0.43 3.27
C HIS A 260 -0.39 0.44 4.22
N ALA A 261 -0.41 1.32 5.22
CA ALA A 261 0.64 1.37 6.24
C ALA A 261 0.66 0.06 7.07
N LEU A 262 -0.50 -0.52 7.38
CA LEU A 262 -0.61 -1.75 8.15
C LEU A 262 -0.08 -2.99 7.41
N GLU A 263 -0.22 -3.05 6.08
CA GLU A 263 0.34 -4.18 5.29
C GLU A 263 1.87 -4.24 5.37
N VAL A 264 2.51 -3.07 5.48
CA VAL A 264 3.95 -2.95 5.72
C VAL A 264 4.26 -3.26 7.19
N TYR A 265 3.54 -2.62 8.11
CA TYR A 265 3.80 -2.73 9.55
C TYR A 265 3.63 -4.15 10.09
N PHE A 266 2.56 -4.85 9.72
CA PHE A 266 2.34 -6.23 10.16
C PHE A 266 3.24 -7.23 9.44
N GLY A 267 3.73 -6.90 8.25
CA GLY A 267 4.69 -7.70 7.49
C GLY A 267 6.11 -7.71 8.10
N GLN A 268 6.44 -6.76 8.96
CA GLN A 268 7.74 -6.67 9.63
C GLN A 268 7.86 -7.74 10.73
N THR A 269 8.46 -8.89 10.39
CA THR A 269 8.67 -9.98 11.36
C THR A 269 9.76 -9.67 12.36
N GLU A 270 10.84 -9.00 11.92
CA GLU A 270 11.96 -8.54 12.75
C GLU A 270 11.75 -7.10 13.23
N GLU A 271 12.43 -6.72 14.32
CA GLU A 271 12.42 -5.34 14.81
C GLU A 271 13.16 -4.40 13.87
N GLU A 272 12.47 -3.37 13.39
CA GLU A 272 13.07 -2.27 12.62
C GLU A 272 12.55 -0.92 13.13
N PRO A 273 13.07 -0.41 14.26
CA PRO A 273 12.46 0.70 15.00
C PRO A 273 12.26 1.99 14.20
N LEU A 274 13.14 2.27 13.23
CA LEU A 274 13.03 3.46 12.39
C LEU A 274 11.82 3.38 11.45
N LEU A 275 11.65 2.25 10.77
CA LEU A 275 10.56 2.05 9.82
C LEU A 275 9.23 1.76 10.51
N GLU A 276 9.27 1.06 11.65
CA GLU A 276 8.13 0.94 12.55
C GLU A 276 7.65 2.34 12.99
N GLY A 277 8.54 3.17 13.54
CA GLY A 277 8.21 4.51 14.03
C GLY A 277 7.71 5.45 12.93
N TYR A 278 8.26 5.35 11.71
CA TYR A 278 7.76 6.05 10.53
C TYR A 278 6.30 5.65 10.24
N THR A 279 6.03 4.35 10.15
CA THR A 279 4.72 3.81 9.79
C THR A 279 3.67 4.14 10.85
N GLU A 280 4.04 4.01 12.14
CA GLU A 280 3.21 4.45 13.26
C GLU A 280 2.94 5.96 13.22
N GLY A 281 3.93 6.77 12.82
CA GLY A 281 3.78 8.21 12.64
C GLY A 281 2.73 8.56 11.59
N VAL A 282 2.72 7.85 10.46
CA VAL A 282 1.70 7.99 9.42
C VAL A 282 0.32 7.59 9.94
N ILE A 283 0.20 6.41 10.56
CA ILE A 283 -1.08 5.90 11.10
C ILE A 283 -1.67 6.88 12.13
N ARG A 284 -0.88 7.29 13.14
CA ARG A 284 -1.33 8.26 14.16
C ARG A 284 -1.74 9.59 13.55
N THR A 285 -1.03 10.04 12.52
CA THR A 285 -1.35 11.29 11.82
C THR A 285 -2.72 11.19 11.15
N ILE A 286 -2.99 10.10 10.42
CA ILE A 286 -4.27 9.91 9.74
C ILE A 286 -5.41 9.77 10.77
N ILE A 287 -5.22 8.98 11.82
CA ILE A 287 -6.19 8.80 12.92
C ILE A 287 -6.58 10.15 13.52
N ALA A 288 -5.59 11.03 13.77
CA ALA A 288 -5.83 12.34 14.39
C ALA A 288 -6.43 13.37 13.42
N TYR A 289 -6.00 13.39 12.16
CA TYR A 289 -6.34 14.47 11.23
C TYR A 289 -7.55 14.19 10.33
N ALA A 290 -7.88 12.92 10.07
CA ALA A 290 -9.03 12.60 9.21
C ALA A 290 -10.37 13.05 9.81
N PRO A 291 -10.65 12.84 11.12
CA PRO A 291 -11.87 13.39 11.75
C PRO A 291 -11.92 14.92 11.71
N LEU A 292 -10.77 15.59 11.84
CA LEU A 292 -10.68 17.05 11.75
C LEU A 292 -10.99 17.54 10.33
N ALA A 293 -10.51 16.83 9.31
CA ALA A 293 -10.83 17.15 7.92
C ALA A 293 -12.30 16.88 7.57
N LEU A 294 -12.98 15.93 8.21
CA LEU A 294 -14.44 15.78 8.07
C LEU A 294 -15.19 16.97 8.69
N LYS A 295 -14.75 17.44 9.86
CA LYS A 295 -15.37 18.56 10.57
C LYS A 295 -15.11 19.90 9.88
N GLU A 296 -13.92 20.10 9.33
CA GLU A 296 -13.50 21.31 8.63
C GLU A 296 -13.03 20.97 7.19
N PRO A 297 -13.96 20.65 6.27
CA PRO A 297 -13.65 20.06 4.97
C PRO A 297 -12.80 20.94 4.04
N ARG A 298 -12.77 22.25 4.30
CA ARG A 298 -12.00 23.25 3.53
C ARG A 298 -10.76 23.76 4.28
N ASN A 299 -10.34 23.09 5.36
CA ASN A 299 -9.14 23.47 6.10
C ASN A 299 -7.89 22.93 5.40
N TYR A 300 -7.10 23.83 4.82
CA TYR A 300 -5.88 23.47 4.08
C TYR A 300 -4.90 22.64 4.92
N LYS A 301 -4.71 22.98 6.20
CA LYS A 301 -3.78 22.26 7.09
C LYS A 301 -4.15 20.79 7.16
N PHE A 302 -5.43 20.48 7.36
CA PHE A 302 -5.86 19.09 7.51
C PHE A 302 -5.76 18.33 6.20
N ARG A 303 -6.16 18.95 5.07
CA ARG A 303 -6.01 18.33 3.75
C ARG A 303 -4.54 18.12 3.39
N SER A 304 -3.67 19.09 3.62
CA SER A 304 -2.25 18.98 3.28
C SER A 304 -1.55 17.88 4.08
N VAL A 305 -1.88 17.77 5.38
CA VAL A 305 -1.37 16.70 6.24
C VAL A 305 -1.83 15.33 5.74
N LEU A 306 -3.12 15.19 5.42
CA LEU A 306 -3.66 13.92 4.91
C LEU A 306 -3.10 13.55 3.54
N SER A 307 -2.92 14.50 2.63
CA SER A 307 -2.35 14.22 1.31
C SER A 307 -0.92 13.73 1.39
N ILE A 308 -0.09 14.34 2.25
CA ILE A 308 1.28 13.85 2.48
C ILE A 308 1.26 12.49 3.19
N ALA A 309 0.44 12.33 4.23
CA ALA A 309 0.34 11.07 4.96
C ALA A 309 -0.09 9.91 4.05
N ALA A 310 -1.04 10.14 3.14
CA ALA A 310 -1.46 9.15 2.15
C ALA A 310 -0.28 8.71 1.27
N MET A 311 0.40 9.65 0.59
CA MET A 311 1.59 9.34 -0.23
C MET A 311 2.69 8.58 0.55
N MET A 312 2.82 8.88 1.84
CA MET A 312 3.80 8.27 2.73
C MET A 312 3.38 6.90 3.26
N ALA A 313 2.07 6.62 3.34
CA ALA A 313 1.52 5.39 3.90
C ALA A 313 1.88 4.15 3.09
N TYR A 314 1.89 4.29 1.78
CA TYR A 314 2.44 3.31 0.87
C TYR A 314 2.95 4.00 -0.37
N SER A 315 4.18 3.73 -0.74
CA SER A 315 4.76 4.08 -2.03
C SER A 315 6.09 3.36 -2.18
N ASP A 316 6.68 3.42 -3.37
CA ASP A 316 8.07 3.04 -3.58
C ASP A 316 9.00 4.10 -2.95
N ASN A 317 8.83 4.34 -1.65
CA ASN A 317 9.61 5.23 -0.80
C ASN A 317 10.60 4.43 0.08
N LEU A 318 11.51 5.15 0.72
CA LEU A 318 12.57 4.53 1.53
C LEU A 318 12.04 3.70 2.69
N ALA A 319 10.88 4.07 3.25
CA ALA A 319 10.31 3.39 4.39
C ALA A 319 9.72 2.01 4.07
N ASN A 320 9.51 1.71 2.79
CA ASN A 320 9.00 0.43 2.31
C ASN A 320 10.09 -0.42 1.62
N GLY A 321 11.33 0.08 1.56
CA GLY A 321 12.46 -0.61 0.96
C GLY A 321 13.03 -1.68 1.90
N GLY A 322 13.26 -2.89 1.39
CA GLY A 322 13.96 -3.95 2.12
C GLY A 322 13.16 -4.59 3.28
N VAL A 323 11.95 -4.13 3.55
CA VAL A 323 11.06 -4.74 4.55
C VAL A 323 10.05 -5.69 3.92
N LYS A 324 9.77 -6.79 4.63
CA LYS A 324 8.68 -7.70 4.27
C LYS A 324 7.33 -7.03 4.47
N GLN A 325 6.39 -7.35 3.58
CA GLN A 325 5.03 -6.79 3.54
C GLN A 325 4.06 -7.95 3.39
N ASP A 326 2.90 -7.91 4.05
CA ASP A 326 1.97 -9.05 4.04
C ASP A 326 0.96 -9.02 2.89
N TRP A 327 0.21 -7.94 2.72
CA TRP A 327 -0.89 -7.80 1.75
C TRP A 327 -2.12 -8.68 2.01
N GLY A 328 -2.18 -9.37 3.16
CA GLY A 328 -3.23 -10.33 3.47
C GLY A 328 -4.62 -9.69 3.55
N CYS A 329 -4.74 -8.51 4.17
CA CYS A 329 -6.02 -7.84 4.31
C CYS A 329 -6.54 -7.33 2.96
N HIS A 330 -5.68 -6.74 2.13
CA HIS A 330 -6.04 -6.35 0.76
C HIS A 330 -6.37 -7.55 -0.13
N ASN A 331 -5.73 -8.71 0.07
CA ASN A 331 -6.01 -9.90 -0.73
C ASN A 331 -7.41 -10.45 -0.45
N ILE A 332 -7.83 -10.52 0.82
CA ILE A 332 -9.19 -10.94 1.19
C ILE A 332 -10.24 -9.87 0.87
N GLU A 333 -9.88 -8.59 0.86
CA GLU A 333 -10.82 -7.51 0.56
C GLU A 333 -11.20 -7.44 -0.93
N LYS A 334 -10.27 -7.71 -1.85
CA LYS A 334 -10.47 -7.50 -3.29
C LYS A 334 -11.70 -8.24 -3.86
N PRO A 335 -11.91 -9.54 -3.56
CA PRO A 335 -13.10 -10.25 -4.03
C PRO A 335 -14.39 -9.66 -3.46
N VAL A 336 -14.39 -9.25 -2.18
CA VAL A 336 -15.57 -8.65 -1.51
C VAL A 336 -15.95 -7.32 -2.18
N THR A 337 -14.99 -6.45 -2.44
CA THR A 337 -15.22 -5.18 -3.15
C THR A 337 -15.72 -5.41 -4.57
N THR A 338 -15.23 -6.45 -5.25
CA THR A 338 -15.68 -6.80 -6.60
C THR A 338 -17.11 -7.31 -6.57
N ALA A 339 -17.44 -8.24 -5.67
CA ALA A 339 -18.75 -8.87 -5.56
C ALA A 339 -19.88 -7.89 -5.17
N PHE A 340 -19.59 -6.91 -4.30
CA PHE A 340 -20.57 -5.90 -3.87
C PHE A 340 -20.51 -4.59 -4.69
N HIS A 341 -19.54 -4.43 -5.59
CA HIS A 341 -19.23 -3.14 -6.22
C HIS A 341 -18.99 -2.02 -5.18
N GLY A 342 -18.26 -2.38 -4.12
CA GLY A 342 -17.97 -1.52 -2.98
C GLY A 342 -16.90 -0.46 -3.23
N THR A 343 -16.78 0.48 -2.29
CA THR A 343 -15.62 1.38 -2.22
C THR A 343 -14.50 0.69 -1.45
N HIS A 344 -13.31 0.58 -2.04
CA HIS A 344 -12.16 -0.17 -1.51
C HIS A 344 -11.88 0.09 -0.01
N GLY A 345 -11.63 1.35 0.36
CA GLY A 345 -11.34 1.72 1.74
C GLY A 345 -12.48 1.47 2.74
N VAL A 346 -13.72 1.34 2.26
CA VAL A 346 -14.88 0.99 3.11
C VAL A 346 -14.82 -0.49 3.50
N VAL A 347 -14.56 -1.36 2.53
CA VAL A 347 -14.49 -2.81 2.77
C VAL A 347 -13.23 -3.15 3.57
N LEU A 348 -12.11 -2.47 3.30
CA LEU A 348 -10.91 -2.54 4.13
C LEU A 348 -11.21 -2.18 5.60
N GLY A 349 -12.00 -1.12 5.83
CA GLY A 349 -12.41 -0.72 7.18
C GLY A 349 -13.17 -1.83 7.92
N ILE A 350 -14.10 -2.51 7.24
CA ILE A 350 -14.87 -3.62 7.82
C ILE A 350 -13.94 -4.80 8.17
N LEU A 351 -13.01 -5.16 7.27
CA LEU A 351 -12.23 -6.39 7.40
C LEU A 351 -10.97 -6.24 8.26
N THR A 352 -10.38 -5.04 8.36
CA THR A 352 -9.11 -4.81 9.08
C THR A 352 -9.18 -5.22 10.57
N PRO A 353 -10.21 -4.83 11.35
CA PRO A 353 -10.33 -5.26 12.75
C PRO A 353 -10.38 -6.78 12.92
N SER A 354 -11.16 -7.47 12.08
CA SER A 354 -11.28 -8.93 12.10
C SER A 354 -10.00 -9.63 11.67
N TYR A 355 -9.32 -9.10 10.65
CA TYR A 355 -7.99 -9.56 10.24
C TYR A 355 -7.00 -9.45 11.41
N ILE A 356 -6.96 -8.31 12.12
CA ILE A 356 -6.11 -8.11 13.30
C ILE A 356 -6.40 -9.16 14.39
N ARG A 357 -7.68 -9.38 14.72
CA ARG A 357 -8.09 -10.37 15.75
C ARG A 357 -7.75 -11.81 15.39
N HIS A 358 -7.61 -12.12 14.11
CA HIS A 358 -7.30 -13.46 13.66
C HIS A 358 -5.79 -13.68 13.51
N VAL A 359 -5.12 -12.79 12.77
CA VAL A 359 -3.74 -13.00 12.29
C VAL A 359 -2.69 -12.76 13.37
N TYR A 360 -2.98 -11.97 14.42
CA TYR A 360 -2.02 -11.70 15.50
C TYR A 360 -1.46 -12.98 16.15
N LYS A 361 -2.21 -14.09 16.13
CA LYS A 361 -1.77 -15.39 16.66
C LYS A 361 -0.52 -15.94 15.97
N LYS A 362 -0.26 -15.54 14.72
CA LYS A 362 0.90 -15.96 13.94
C LYS A 362 2.18 -15.21 14.34
N ASN A 363 2.04 -13.96 14.75
CA ASN A 363 3.11 -13.12 15.28
C ASN A 363 2.51 -11.96 16.09
N PRO A 364 2.40 -12.08 17.44
CA PRO A 364 1.69 -11.08 18.24
C PRO A 364 2.33 -9.70 18.28
N ARG A 365 3.67 -9.63 18.21
CA ARG A 365 4.47 -8.41 18.44
C ARG A 365 3.99 -7.18 17.65
N PRO A 366 3.90 -7.19 16.30
CA PRO A 366 3.51 -5.99 15.56
C PRO A 366 2.05 -5.57 15.84
N PHE A 367 1.16 -6.51 16.17
CA PHE A 367 -0.23 -6.19 16.50
C PHE A 367 -0.37 -5.59 17.91
N VAL A 368 0.41 -6.06 18.88
CA VAL A 368 0.52 -5.45 20.22
C VAL A 368 1.08 -4.04 20.10
N ASN A 369 2.19 -3.87 19.36
CA ASN A 369 2.80 -2.56 19.12
C ASN A 369 1.83 -1.59 18.44
N PHE A 370 1.05 -2.05 17.46
CA PHE A 370 0.02 -1.22 16.84
C PHE A 370 -1.01 -0.73 17.86
N ALA A 371 -1.55 -1.63 18.69
CA ALA A 371 -2.55 -1.27 19.71
C ALA A 371 -2.00 -0.26 20.73
N GLU A 372 -0.79 -0.48 21.24
CA GLU A 372 -0.17 0.40 22.24
C GLU A 372 0.31 1.73 21.61
N ARG A 373 1.04 1.67 20.49
CA ARG A 373 1.76 2.83 19.94
C ARG A 373 0.93 3.67 18.98
N CYS A 374 -0.08 3.12 18.31
CA CYS A 374 -0.96 3.88 17.43
C CYS A 374 -2.27 4.29 18.11
N PHE A 375 -2.81 3.41 18.97
CA PHE A 375 -4.09 3.62 19.63
C PHE A 375 -4.00 3.92 21.13
N GLY A 376 -2.81 3.84 21.74
CA GLY A 376 -2.62 4.18 23.16
C GLY A 376 -3.27 3.18 24.11
N VAL A 377 -3.33 1.89 23.75
CA VAL A 377 -3.77 0.83 24.67
C VAL A 377 -2.73 0.70 25.79
N ASP A 378 -3.19 0.69 27.04
CA ASP A 378 -2.33 0.35 28.18
C ASP A 378 -2.28 -1.18 28.33
N GLY A 379 -1.11 -1.76 28.09
CA GLY A 379 -0.86 -3.20 28.19
C GLY A 379 -0.64 -3.71 29.62
N SER A 380 -0.56 -2.83 30.61
CA SER A 380 -0.28 -3.21 32.00
C SER A 380 -1.29 -4.23 32.53
N GLY A 381 -0.82 -5.43 32.85
CA GLY A 381 -1.65 -6.51 33.41
C GLY A 381 -2.58 -7.19 32.41
N LYS A 382 -2.46 -6.93 31.11
CA LYS A 382 -3.24 -7.57 30.04
C LYS A 382 -2.42 -8.62 29.30
N SER A 383 -3.08 -9.66 28.82
CA SER A 383 -2.54 -10.58 27.84
C SER A 383 -2.42 -9.92 26.46
N GLU A 384 -1.55 -10.45 25.60
CA GLU A 384 -1.40 -9.97 24.20
C GLU A 384 -2.75 -9.95 23.46
N LYS A 385 -3.58 -10.98 23.67
CA LYS A 385 -4.92 -11.06 23.09
C LYS A 385 -5.79 -9.88 23.52
N GLU A 386 -5.81 -9.55 24.81
CA GLU A 386 -6.61 -8.43 25.32
C GLU A 386 -6.14 -7.09 24.74
N ILE A 387 -4.82 -6.90 24.63
CA ILE A 387 -4.23 -5.68 24.05
C ILE A 387 -4.63 -5.54 22.57
N VAL A 388 -4.45 -6.61 21.78
CA VAL A 388 -4.78 -6.62 20.35
C VAL A 388 -6.27 -6.41 20.12
N PHE A 389 -7.13 -7.09 20.87
CA PHE A 389 -8.58 -6.97 20.74
C PHE A 389 -9.08 -5.57 21.11
N GLU A 390 -8.48 -4.94 22.12
CA GLU A 390 -8.77 -3.55 22.45
C GLU A 390 -8.30 -2.59 21.35
N GLY A 391 -7.12 -2.82 20.76
CA GLY A 391 -6.65 -2.06 19.60
C GLY A 391 -7.60 -2.13 18.40
N ALA A 392 -8.07 -3.36 18.06
CA ALA A 392 -9.07 -3.56 17.02
C ALA A 392 -10.41 -2.85 17.33
N ALA A 393 -10.87 -2.90 18.57
CA ALA A 393 -12.08 -2.19 19.00
C ALA A 393 -11.93 -0.66 18.93
N ARG A 394 -10.75 -0.12 19.23
CA ARG A 394 -10.47 1.32 19.07
C ARG A 394 -10.44 1.74 17.60
N LEU A 395 -9.95 0.88 16.70
CA LEU A 395 -10.05 1.09 15.25
C LEU A 395 -11.51 1.10 14.79
N GLU A 396 -12.36 0.17 15.26
CA GLU A 396 -13.80 0.17 14.97
C GLU A 396 -14.49 1.44 15.48
N ALA A 397 -14.16 1.88 16.69
CA ALA A 397 -14.69 3.13 17.23
C ALA A 397 -14.27 4.34 16.38
N TRP A 398 -13.03 4.36 15.87
CA TRP A 398 -12.56 5.38 14.93
C TRP A 398 -13.32 5.31 13.59
N LEU A 399 -13.55 4.13 13.03
CA LEU A 399 -14.34 3.93 11.81
C LEU A 399 -15.76 4.47 11.97
N ALA A 400 -16.40 4.23 13.12
CA ALA A 400 -17.72 4.78 13.44
C ALA A 400 -17.72 6.32 13.49
N VAL A 401 -16.69 6.93 14.09
CA VAL A 401 -16.50 8.40 14.07
C VAL A 401 -16.33 8.93 12.65
N MET A 402 -15.66 8.17 11.79
CA MET A 402 -15.47 8.49 10.37
C MET A 402 -16.73 8.26 9.51
N GLY A 403 -17.80 7.69 10.09
CA GLY A 403 -19.05 7.38 9.39
C GLY A 403 -18.94 6.21 8.41
N LEU A 404 -18.02 5.27 8.67
CA LEU A 404 -17.87 4.04 7.90
C LEU A 404 -18.60 2.87 8.58
N PRO A 405 -19.19 1.94 7.80
CA PRO A 405 -19.71 0.69 8.33
C PRO A 405 -18.58 -0.14 8.94
N THR A 406 -18.91 -0.96 9.93
CA THR A 406 -17.94 -1.85 10.60
C THR A 406 -18.29 -3.33 10.46
N HIS A 407 -19.41 -3.66 9.82
CA HIS A 407 -19.83 -5.05 9.59
C HIS A 407 -20.20 -5.30 8.12
N LEU A 408 -19.95 -6.52 7.64
CA LEU A 408 -20.26 -6.97 6.29
C LEU A 408 -21.77 -6.95 5.98
N ARG A 409 -22.61 -7.22 6.98
CA ARG A 409 -24.08 -7.14 6.81
C ARG A 409 -24.58 -5.75 6.42
N GLU A 410 -23.85 -4.69 6.79
CA GLU A 410 -24.23 -3.30 6.48
C GLU A 410 -24.03 -2.95 4.99
N ILE A 411 -23.25 -3.77 4.28
CA ILE A 411 -22.99 -3.63 2.84
C ILE A 411 -23.73 -4.70 2.02
N GLY A 412 -24.66 -5.47 2.60
CA GLY A 412 -25.54 -6.36 1.82
C GLY A 412 -24.87 -7.54 1.13
N ILE A 413 -23.64 -7.92 1.52
CA ILE A 413 -22.99 -9.14 1.03
C ILE A 413 -23.61 -10.37 1.72
N THR A 414 -23.84 -11.45 0.95
CA THR A 414 -24.45 -12.69 1.45
C THR A 414 -23.38 -13.71 1.85
N ALA A 415 -23.76 -14.68 2.69
CA ALA A 415 -22.86 -15.78 3.07
C ALA A 415 -22.36 -16.59 1.85
N ASP A 416 -23.18 -16.74 0.80
CA ASP A 416 -22.78 -17.41 -0.44
C ASP A 416 -21.73 -16.61 -1.21
N MET A 417 -21.90 -15.28 -1.29
CA MET A 417 -20.89 -14.40 -1.89
C MET A 417 -19.58 -14.46 -1.11
N LEU A 418 -19.63 -14.49 0.22
CA LEU A 418 -18.44 -14.60 1.07
C LEU A 418 -17.68 -15.92 0.85
N ARG A 419 -18.39 -17.04 0.63
CA ARG A 419 -17.76 -18.32 0.28
C ARG A 419 -16.97 -18.23 -1.03
N GLU A 420 -17.54 -17.64 -2.08
CA GLU A 420 -16.84 -17.45 -3.35
C GLU A 420 -15.69 -16.45 -3.21
N CYS A 421 -15.87 -15.38 -2.44
CA CYS A 421 -14.80 -14.42 -2.13
C CYS A 421 -13.63 -15.08 -1.39
N ALA A 422 -13.89 -16.01 -0.48
CA ALA A 422 -12.84 -16.72 0.25
C ALA A 422 -12.02 -17.64 -0.67
N LYS A 423 -12.68 -18.34 -1.61
CA LYS A 423 -12.01 -19.15 -2.62
C LYS A 423 -11.12 -18.30 -3.53
N GLU A 424 -11.64 -17.17 -4.01
CA GLU A 424 -10.90 -16.27 -4.89
C GLU A 424 -9.73 -15.58 -4.19
N GLY A 425 -9.92 -15.18 -2.92
CA GLY A 425 -8.88 -14.52 -2.12
C GLY A 425 -7.79 -15.45 -1.61
N ALA A 426 -7.99 -16.77 -1.67
CA ALA A 426 -7.06 -17.76 -1.14
C ALA A 426 -5.97 -18.20 -2.14
N PRO A 427 -4.74 -18.49 -1.67
CA PRO A 427 -4.20 -18.10 -0.37
C PRO A 427 -3.90 -16.60 -0.34
N ALA A 428 -4.28 -15.93 0.74
CA ALA A 428 -3.96 -14.53 0.98
C ALA A 428 -2.64 -14.37 1.75
N GLY A 429 -2.03 -13.20 1.64
CA GLY A 429 -0.85 -12.80 2.41
C GLY A 429 0.46 -13.38 1.87
N MET A 430 1.55 -12.67 2.14
CA MET A 430 2.91 -13.00 1.71
C MET A 430 3.77 -13.48 2.88
N VAL A 431 3.58 -12.88 4.05
CA VAL A 431 4.27 -13.24 5.30
C VAL A 431 3.41 -14.24 6.06
N TYR A 432 2.14 -13.91 6.24
CA TYR A 432 1.13 -14.75 6.88
C TYR A 432 0.27 -15.37 5.79
N ARG A 433 0.58 -16.60 5.37
CA ARG A 433 -0.30 -17.33 4.43
C ARG A 433 -1.64 -17.63 5.11
N ILE A 434 -2.74 -17.21 4.49
CA ILE A 434 -4.10 -17.40 4.99
C ILE A 434 -4.87 -18.28 3.99
N PRO A 435 -5.17 -19.56 4.34
CA PRO A 435 -5.98 -20.44 3.52
C PRO A 435 -7.47 -20.07 3.57
N GLU A 436 -8.26 -20.59 2.63
CA GLU A 436 -9.70 -20.32 2.48
C GLU A 436 -10.49 -20.45 3.79
N ASN A 437 -10.24 -21.48 4.60
CA ASN A 437 -10.95 -21.68 5.86
C ASN A 437 -10.68 -20.58 6.89
N GLU A 438 -9.45 -20.07 6.95
CA GLU A 438 -9.11 -18.94 7.83
C GLU A 438 -9.68 -17.63 7.29
N ILE A 439 -9.78 -17.45 5.97
CA ILE A 439 -10.47 -16.29 5.38
C ILE A 439 -11.95 -16.29 5.79
N MET A 440 -12.61 -17.45 5.75
CA MET A 440 -14.00 -17.59 6.22
C MET A 440 -14.14 -17.27 7.71
N GLU A 441 -13.17 -17.63 8.56
CA GLU A 441 -13.17 -17.22 9.98
C GLU A 441 -13.05 -15.70 10.13
N ILE A 442 -12.19 -15.05 9.33
CA ILE A 442 -12.06 -13.58 9.32
C ILE A 442 -13.36 -12.91 8.88
N TYR A 443 -14.00 -13.40 7.82
CA TYR A 443 -15.29 -12.88 7.38
C TYR A 443 -16.37 -13.08 8.45
N GLY A 444 -16.42 -14.24 9.10
CA GLY A 444 -17.36 -14.53 10.18
C GLY A 444 -17.19 -13.60 11.39
N MET A 445 -15.96 -13.15 11.69
CA MET A 445 -15.72 -12.15 12.74
C MET A 445 -16.20 -10.74 12.36
N ALA A 446 -16.42 -10.47 11.07
CA ALA A 446 -16.88 -9.18 10.56
C ALA A 446 -18.40 -9.12 10.26
N GLU A 447 -19.18 -10.15 10.62
CA GLU A 447 -20.64 -10.24 10.39
C GLU A 447 -21.53 -9.36 11.28
#